data_AF-A0A2D4TB66-F1
#
_entry.id   AF-A0A2D4TB66-F1
#
_cell.length_a   1.000
_cell.length_b   1.000
_cell.length_c   1.000
_cell.angle_alpha   90.00
_cell.angle_beta   90.00
_cell.angle_gamma   90.00
#
_symmetry.space_group_name_H-M   'P 1'
#
loop_
_entity.id
_entity.type
_entity.pdbx_description
1 polymer ?
#
loop_
_entity_poly.entity_id
_entity_poly.type
_entity_poly.pdbx_seq_one_letter_code
_entity_poly.pdbx_strand_id
1 'polypeptide(L)'
;MLREDEESRIIEMAWEDRTPFEAIEAQFGLKEPDVVKLMRRSLKAASFRLWRARVTGRVTKHLQLRGAGVSRGYCPTQYKHR
;
A
#
# COMPACT_ATOMS: atom_id res chain seq x y z
N MET A 1 13.94 -14.14 13.77
CA MET A 1 12.53 -14.57 13.88
C MET A 1 11.73 -13.31 14.11
N LEU A 2 10.84 -12.95 13.19
CA LEU A 2 9.85 -11.90 13.45
C LEU A 2 8.89 -12.44 14.51
N ARG A 3 8.49 -11.60 15.47
CA ARG A 3 7.47 -12.01 16.43
C ARG A 3 6.10 -11.98 15.75
N GLU A 4 5.17 -12.83 16.20
CA GLU A 4 3.83 -12.93 15.58
C GLU A 4 3.05 -11.60 15.61
N ASP A 5 3.34 -10.74 16.61
CA ASP A 5 2.79 -9.38 16.71
C ASP A 5 3.32 -8.46 15.60
N GLU A 6 4.61 -8.57 15.26
CA GLU A 6 5.24 -7.79 14.20
C GLU A 6 4.67 -8.20 12.84
N GLU A 7 4.50 -9.50 12.59
CA GLU A 7 3.93 -9.99 11.33
C GLU A 7 2.49 -9.49 11.13
N SER A 8 1.66 -9.57 12.18
CA SER A 8 0.28 -9.08 12.15
C SER A 8 0.23 -7.57 11.88
N ARG A 9 1.14 -6.81 12.48
CA ARG A 9 1.24 -5.35 12.28
C ARG A 9 1.69 -4.99 10.87
N ILE A 10 2.66 -5.72 10.31
CA ILE A 10 3.10 -5.51 8.92
C ILE A 10 1.97 -5.84 7.94
N ILE A 11 1.19 -6.90 8.19
CA ILE A 11 0.03 -7.25 7.35
C ILE A 11 -1.04 -6.16 7.39
N GLU A 12 -1.35 -5.64 8.58
CA GLU A 12 -2.29 -4.53 8.77
C GLU A 12 -1.83 -3.29 8.00
N MET A 13 -0.58 -2.88 8.19
CA MET A 13 0.04 -1.75 7.49
C MET A 13 0.08 -1.95 5.97
N ALA A 14 0.38 -3.16 5.50
CA ALA A 14 0.43 -3.47 4.08
C ALA A 14 -0.97 -3.52 3.43
N TRP A 15 -2.04 -3.76 4.22
CA TRP A 15 -3.42 -3.70 3.76
C TRP A 15 -3.96 -2.28 3.66
N GLU A 16 -3.37 -1.35 4.41
CA GLU A 16 -3.78 0.04 4.41
C GLU A 16 -3.24 0.78 3.17
N ASP A 17 -4.14 1.19 2.28
CA ASP A 17 -3.83 1.85 1.00
C ASP A 17 -3.05 3.17 1.12
N ARG A 18 -2.88 3.70 2.34
CA ARG A 18 -2.18 4.95 2.65
C ARG A 18 -0.78 4.76 3.21
N THR A 19 -0.38 3.54 3.55
CA THR A 19 0.92 3.28 4.15
C THR A 19 1.98 3.05 3.07
N PRO A 20 2.96 3.95 2.92
CA PRO A 20 4.05 3.73 1.97
C PRO A 20 4.93 2.57 2.44
N PHE A 21 5.56 1.86 1.51
CA PHE A 21 6.50 0.79 1.86
C PHE A 21 7.70 1.34 2.64
N GLU A 22 8.07 2.60 2.41
CA GLU A 22 9.09 3.32 3.16
C GLU A 22 8.78 3.40 4.67
N ALA A 23 7.51 3.53 5.07
CA ALA A 23 7.11 3.55 6.48
C ALA A 23 7.26 2.18 7.14
N ILE A 24 7.05 1.10 6.37
CA ILE A 24 7.26 -0.28 6.82
C ILE A 24 8.76 -0.56 6.92
N GLU A 25 9.56 -0.10 5.96
CA GLU A 25 11.02 -0.20 5.99
C GLU A 25 11.61 0.55 7.19
N ALA A 26 11.14 1.77 7.48
CA ALA A 26 11.62 2.55 8.60
C ALA A 26 11.31 1.92 9.97
N GLN A 27 10.16 1.24 10.11
CA GLN A 27 9.73 0.65 11.38
C GLN A 27 10.23 -0.79 11.58
N PHE A 28 10.28 -1.59 10.51
CA PHE A 28 10.55 -3.03 10.57
C PHE A 28 11.79 -3.46 9.77
N GLY A 29 12.45 -2.54 9.07
CA GLY A 29 13.58 -2.85 8.20
C GLY A 29 13.23 -3.68 6.95
N LEU A 30 11.93 -3.82 6.64
CA LEU A 30 11.45 -4.64 5.53
C LEU A 30 11.20 -3.80 4.28
N LYS A 31 11.91 -4.16 3.20
CA LYS A 31 11.71 -3.56 1.88
C LYS A 31 10.43 -4.08 1.24
N GLU A 32 9.92 -3.36 0.24
CA GLU A 32 8.76 -3.80 -0.56
C GLU A 32 8.81 -5.28 -0.96
N PRO A 33 9.90 -5.82 -1.57
CA PRO A 33 9.95 -7.23 -1.96
C PRO A 33 9.77 -8.20 -0.78
N ASP A 34 10.22 -7.83 0.42
CA ASP A 34 10.11 -8.69 1.59
C ASP A 34 8.71 -8.64 2.18
N VAL A 35 8.06 -7.47 2.15
CA VAL A 35 6.63 -7.33 2.47
C VAL A 35 5.78 -8.11 1.47
N VAL A 36 6.09 -8.07 0.17
CA VAL A 36 5.38 -8.86 -0.84
C VAL A 36 5.50 -10.36 -0.58
N LYS A 37 6.71 -10.84 -0.21
CA LYS A 37 6.91 -12.24 0.19
C LYS A 37 6.13 -12.59 1.46
N LEU A 38 6.07 -11.68 2.44
CA LEU A 38 5.25 -11.86 3.64
C LEU A 38 3.77 -11.97 3.28
N MET A 39 3.23 -11.01 2.55
CA MET A 39 1.83 -11.02 2.13
C MET A 39 1.46 -12.25 1.30
N ARG A 40 2.39 -12.74 0.46
CA ARG A 40 2.22 -13.98 -0.32
C ARG A 40 2.11 -15.22 0.56
N ARG A 41 2.85 -15.26 1.68
CA ARG A 41 2.83 -16.40 2.62
C ARG A 41 1.63 -16.36 3.56
N SER A 42 1.20 -15.16 3.96
CA SER A 42 0.16 -14.97 4.98
C SER A 42 -1.26 -14.96 4.41
N LEU A 43 -1.45 -14.62 3.13
CA LEU A 43 -2.77 -14.51 2.51
C LEU A 43 -3.09 -15.66 1.57
N LYS A 44 -4.40 -15.96 1.46
CA LYS A 44 -4.93 -16.83 0.40
C LYS A 44 -4.63 -16.21 -0.98
N ALA A 45 -4.38 -17.06 -1.97
CA ALA A 45 -3.98 -16.64 -3.32
C ALA A 45 -4.95 -15.65 -3.99
N ALA A 46 -6.27 -15.75 -3.73
CA ALA A 46 -7.26 -14.80 -4.23
C ALA A 46 -7.09 -13.40 -3.58
N SER A 47 -6.98 -13.34 -2.26
CA SER A 47 -6.76 -12.10 -1.51
C SER A 47 -5.43 -11.44 -1.89
N PHE A 48 -4.37 -12.24 -2.06
CA PHE A 48 -3.07 -11.75 -2.50
C PHE A 48 -3.14 -11.11 -3.90
N ARG A 49 -3.87 -11.72 -4.84
CA ARG A 49 -4.06 -11.14 -6.19
C ARG A 49 -4.79 -9.80 -6.14
N LEU A 50 -5.85 -9.68 -5.34
CA LEU A 50 -6.59 -8.42 -5.13
C LEU A 50 -5.71 -7.33 -4.49
N TRP A 51 -4.91 -7.70 -3.51
CA TRP A 51 -3.93 -6.80 -2.92
C TRP A 51 -2.87 -6.35 -3.90
N ARG A 52 -2.28 -7.29 -4.64
CA ARG A 52 -1.23 -6.98 -5.59
C ARG A 52 -1.78 -6.08 -6.69
N ALA A 53 -3.00 -6.30 -7.17
CA ALA A 53 -3.65 -5.37 -8.11
C ALA A 53 -3.76 -3.95 -7.54
N ARG A 54 -4.14 -3.79 -6.27
CA ARG A 54 -4.24 -2.48 -5.59
C ARG A 54 -2.88 -1.78 -5.42
N VAL A 55 -1.86 -2.54 -5.04
CA VAL A 55 -0.52 -2.02 -4.76
C VAL A 55 0.29 -1.74 -6.02
N THR A 56 0.15 -2.57 -7.06
CA THR A 56 0.96 -2.47 -8.29
C THR A 56 0.43 -1.39 -9.25
N GLY A 57 -0.86 -1.03 -9.16
CA GLY A 57 -1.51 -0.06 -10.05
C GLY A 57 -1.24 1.42 -9.74
N ARG A 58 -0.49 1.76 -8.69
CA ARG A 58 -0.30 3.17 -8.27
C ARG A 58 1.05 3.73 -8.71
N VAL A 59 1.06 4.35 -9.88
CA VAL A 59 2.14 5.25 -10.36
C VAL A 59 2.32 6.46 -9.42
N THR A 60 1.34 6.78 -8.58
CA THR A 60 1.34 7.90 -7.62
C THR A 60 2.01 7.59 -6.27
N LYS A 61 2.66 6.42 -6.11
CA LYS A 61 3.31 6.00 -4.86
C LYS A 61 4.70 6.63 -4.64
N HIS A 62 5.25 7.31 -5.64
CA HIS A 62 6.43 8.15 -5.47
C HIS A 62 6.00 9.56 -5.03
N LEU A 63 6.46 9.98 -3.84
CA LEU A 63 6.32 11.38 -3.38
C LEU A 63 6.84 12.37 -4.45
N GLN A 64 7.83 11.95 -5.25
CA GLN A 64 8.43 12.71 -6.35
C GLN A 64 7.49 13.05 -7.52
N LEU A 65 6.37 12.35 -7.71
CA LEU A 65 5.45 12.61 -8.83
C LEU A 65 4.26 13.51 -8.45
N ARG A 66 4.17 13.95 -7.19
CA ARG A 66 3.16 14.94 -6.76
C ARG A 66 3.66 16.34 -7.09
N GLY A 67 3.15 16.94 -8.17
CA GLY A 67 3.29 18.37 -8.41
C GLY A 67 2.71 19.17 -7.23
N ALA A 68 3.44 20.17 -6.75
CA ALA A 68 3.18 20.90 -5.50
C ALA A 68 1.79 21.60 -5.40
N GLY A 69 0.99 21.63 -6.47
CA GLY A 69 -0.30 22.31 -6.54
C GLY A 69 -1.55 21.41 -6.61
N VAL A 70 -1.43 20.09 -6.42
CA VAL A 70 -2.59 19.19 -6.56
C VAL A 70 -3.27 18.92 -5.22
N SER A 71 -4.10 19.85 -4.77
CA SER A 71 -5.10 19.67 -3.71
C SER A 71 -6.47 19.33 -4.33
N ARG A 72 -6.60 18.16 -4.95
CA ARG A 72 -7.89 17.69 -5.48
C ARG A 72 -8.57 16.80 -4.44
N GLY A 73 -9.44 17.41 -3.63
CA GLY A 73 -10.34 16.69 -2.70
C GLY A 73 -11.55 16.03 -3.39
N TYR A 74 -11.59 16.02 -4.73
CA TYR A 74 -12.78 15.61 -5.48
C TYR A 74 -12.46 15.11 -6.89
N CYS A 75 -13.28 14.18 -7.40
CA CYS A 75 -13.14 13.60 -8.73
C CYS A 75 -13.80 14.50 -9.81
N PRO A 76 -13.15 14.79 -10.96
CA PRO A 76 -13.68 15.70 -11.98
C PRO A 76 -15.08 15.34 -12.51
N THR A 77 -15.48 14.07 -12.40
CA THR A 77 -16.75 13.56 -12.92
C THR A 77 -17.88 13.52 -11.90
N GLN A 78 -17.63 13.92 -10.65
CA GLN A 78 -18.53 13.62 -9.54
C GLN A 78 -19.69 14.64 -9.41
N TYR A 79 -19.62 15.82 -10.04
CA TYR A 79 -20.80 16.68 -10.25
C TYR A 79 -21.30 16.55 -11.68
N LYS A 80 -22.19 15.60 -11.92
CA LYS A 80 -23.13 15.73 -13.04
C LYS A 80 -24.20 16.73 -12.60
N HIS A 81 -24.10 17.97 -13.08
CA HIS A 81 -25.27 18.84 -13.07
C HIS A 81 -26.35 18.19 -13.96
N ARG A 82 -27.57 18.21 -13.41
CA ARG A 82 -28.79 17.54 -13.88
C ARG A 82 -29.06 17.66 -15.37
#